data_AF-A0A1H0XJX8-F1
#
_entry.id   AF-A0A1H0XJX8-F1
#
_cell.length_a   1.000
_cell.length_b   1.000
_cell.length_c   1.000
_cell.angle_alpha   90.00
_cell.angle_beta   90.00
_cell.angle_gamma   90.00
#
_symmetry.space_group_name_H-M   'P 1'
#
loop_
_entity.id
_entity.type
_entity.pdbx_description
1 polymer ?
#
loop_
_entity_poly.entity_id
_entity_poly.type
_entity_poly.pdbx_seq_one_letter_code
_entity_poly.pdbx_strand_id
1 'polypeptide(L)'
;MTTDDPIVAVMADVARLSQRLDQYGAQLDTTNHGTAELASRLDAIDAALTDLARTVTDLAEAVAAATKRDAAGSETERSDRRPDRRPWILLQGQGSGPGTPFAELRAWVARVLIPQYGEYMTRLPQGIPTLPECWPLHPAACNELWSLYLAWDQAFMHPDTPLREITDWHDRLLPGVLDRLAVVFRCGHHEQATPRL
;
A
#
# COMPACT_ATOMS: atom_id res chain seq x y z
N MET A 1 -84.30 24.56 5.42
CA MET A 1 -83.14 23.92 4.75
C MET A 1 -82.46 24.99 3.93
N THR A 2 -81.49 25.69 4.52
CA THR A 2 -80.51 26.51 3.79
C THR A 2 -79.37 26.76 4.77
N THR A 3 -78.33 25.95 4.60
CA THR A 3 -77.10 25.96 5.37
C THR A 3 -76.14 26.88 4.62
N ASP A 4 -76.25 28.19 4.80
CA ASP A 4 -75.32 29.14 4.18
C ASP A 4 -75.22 30.44 5.00
N ASP A 5 -74.77 30.29 6.25
CA ASP A 5 -74.44 31.44 7.10
C ASP A 5 -72.96 31.81 6.90
N PRO A 6 -72.65 33.00 6.34
CA PRO A 6 -71.29 33.42 6.03
C PRO A 6 -70.38 33.48 7.28
N ILE A 7 -70.94 33.66 8.47
CA ILE A 7 -70.18 33.68 9.73
C ILE A 7 -69.66 32.27 10.05
N VAL A 8 -70.48 31.24 9.83
CA VAL A 8 -70.11 29.83 10.07
C VAL A 8 -69.00 29.41 9.09
N ALA A 9 -69.05 29.86 7.84
CA ALA A 9 -68.00 29.62 6.85
C ALA A 9 -66.65 30.26 7.25
N VAL A 10 -66.67 31.53 7.67
CA VAL A 10 -65.46 32.23 8.14
C VAL A 10 -64.87 31.57 9.38
N MET A 11 -65.70 31.13 10.34
CA MET A 11 -65.22 30.40 11.52
C MET A 11 -64.57 29.06 11.16
N ALA A 12 -65.13 28.33 10.19
CA ALA A 12 -64.55 27.09 9.69
C ALA A 12 -63.19 27.33 9.01
N ASP A 13 -63.04 28.41 8.26
CA ASP A 13 -61.78 28.79 7.63
C ASP A 13 -60.73 29.26 8.65
N VAL A 14 -61.13 30.02 9.68
CA VAL A 14 -60.25 30.40 10.79
C VAL A 14 -59.76 29.16 11.55
N ALA A 15 -60.65 28.20 11.84
CA ALA A 15 -60.27 26.93 12.48
C ALA A 15 -59.28 26.13 11.61
N ARG A 16 -59.51 26.08 10.29
CA ARG A 16 -58.60 25.43 9.34
C ARG A 16 -57.23 26.12 9.28
N LEU A 17 -57.20 27.45 9.29
CA LEU A 17 -55.96 28.21 9.31
C LEU A 17 -55.20 28.01 10.62
N SER A 18 -55.88 27.97 11.76
CA SER A 18 -55.28 27.64 13.06
C SER A 18 -54.64 26.25 13.03
N GLN A 19 -55.36 25.24 12.54
CA GLN A 19 -54.83 23.88 12.43
C GLN A 19 -53.61 23.80 11.50
N ARG A 20 -53.59 24.58 10.40
CA ARG A 20 -52.43 24.66 9.51
C ARG A 20 -51.24 25.36 10.15
N LEU A 21 -51.47 26.40 10.95
CA LEU A 21 -50.41 27.07 11.71
C LEU A 21 -49.79 26.12 12.75
N ASP A 22 -50.62 25.37 13.46
CA ASP A 22 -50.14 24.34 14.42
C ASP A 22 -49.32 23.26 13.70
N GLN A 23 -49.77 22.82 12.53
CA GLN A 23 -49.04 21.86 11.69
C GLN A 23 -47.69 22.43 11.23
N TYR A 24 -47.63 23.68 10.77
CA TYR A 24 -46.37 24.31 10.38
C TYR A 24 -45.44 24.53 11.57
N GLY A 25 -45.97 24.84 12.76
CA GLY A 25 -45.20 24.92 14.01
C GLY A 25 -44.51 23.59 14.33
N ALA A 26 -45.26 22.48 14.32
CA ALA A 26 -44.69 21.15 14.55
C ALA A 26 -43.66 20.74 13.48
N GLN A 27 -43.86 21.15 12.23
CA GLN A 27 -42.90 20.90 11.15
C GLN A 27 -41.61 21.70 11.33
N LEU A 28 -41.70 22.97 11.78
CA LEU A 28 -40.55 23.80 12.11
C LEU A 28 -39.76 23.20 13.28
N ASP A 29 -40.43 22.74 14.33
CA ASP A 29 -39.78 22.11 15.48
C ASP A 29 -39.01 20.84 15.09
N THR A 30 -39.64 20.00 14.27
CA THR A 30 -39.00 18.78 13.72
C THR A 30 -37.77 19.13 12.88
N THR A 31 -37.88 20.13 12.01
CA THR A 31 -36.78 20.57 11.14
C THR A 31 -35.64 21.15 11.96
N ASN A 32 -35.95 22.02 12.93
CA ASN A 32 -34.98 22.62 13.84
C ASN A 32 -34.23 21.57 14.67
N HIS A 33 -34.94 20.54 15.14
CA HIS A 33 -34.32 19.43 15.83
C HIS A 33 -33.36 18.65 14.91
N GLY A 34 -33.77 18.39 13.66
CA GLY A 34 -32.93 17.76 12.65
C GLY A 34 -31.68 18.57 12.32
N THR A 35 -31.80 19.90 12.22
CA THR A 35 -30.64 20.78 11.98
C THR A 35 -29.68 20.81 13.16
N ALA A 36 -30.18 20.78 14.40
CA ALA A 36 -29.34 20.73 15.60
C ALA A 36 -28.58 19.40 15.69
N GLU A 37 -29.22 18.29 15.37
CA GLU A 37 -28.60 16.96 15.29
C GLU A 37 -27.51 16.91 14.21
N LEU A 38 -27.77 17.45 13.02
CA LEU A 38 -26.78 17.51 11.94
C LEU A 38 -25.58 18.39 12.32
N ALA A 39 -25.81 19.53 12.98
CA ALA A 39 -24.73 20.38 13.47
C ALA A 39 -23.84 19.62 14.47
N SER A 40 -24.45 18.91 15.44
CA SER A 40 -23.70 18.10 16.39
C SER A 40 -22.89 16.98 15.73
N ARG A 41 -23.42 16.36 14.66
CA ARG A 41 -22.69 15.33 13.90
C ARG A 41 -21.50 15.92 13.13
N LEU A 42 -21.66 17.12 12.56
CA LEU A 42 -20.57 17.83 11.88
C LEU A 42 -19.45 18.16 12.87
N ASP A 43 -19.79 18.69 14.05
CA ASP A 43 -18.80 18.99 15.11
C ASP A 43 -18.03 17.73 15.55
N ALA A 44 -18.72 16.58 15.65
CA ALA A 44 -18.09 15.31 15.99
C ALA A 44 -17.15 14.80 14.89
N ILE A 45 -17.53 14.96 13.61
CA ILE A 45 -16.68 14.59 12.47
C ILE A 45 -15.45 15.49 12.40
N ASP A 46 -15.60 16.80 12.63
CA ASP A 46 -14.48 17.74 12.63
C ASP A 46 -13.46 17.43 13.73
N ALA A 47 -13.95 17.05 14.92
CA ALA A 47 -13.09 16.58 16.00
C ALA A 47 -12.33 15.30 15.60
N ALA A 48 -13.00 14.33 14.97
CA ALA A 48 -12.37 13.09 14.52
C ALA A 48 -11.35 13.32 13.40
N LEU A 49 -11.62 14.23 12.45
CA LEU A 49 -10.68 14.61 11.39
C LEU A 49 -9.44 15.30 11.96
N THR A 50 -9.63 16.17 12.95
CA THR A 50 -8.52 16.84 13.65
C THR A 50 -7.64 15.82 14.39
N ASP A 51 -8.24 14.82 15.02
CA ASP A 51 -7.52 13.75 15.70
C ASP A 51 -6.74 12.89 14.71
N LEU A 52 -7.39 12.46 13.63
CA LEU A 52 -6.75 11.69 12.57
C LEU A 52 -5.57 12.45 11.95
N ALA A 53 -5.74 13.74 11.67
CA ALA A 53 -4.66 14.59 11.14
C ALA A 53 -3.45 14.61 12.09
N ARG A 54 -3.67 14.67 13.40
CA ARG A 54 -2.60 14.59 14.40
C ARG A 54 -1.89 13.24 14.36
N THR A 55 -2.63 12.14 14.35
CA THR A 55 -2.04 10.79 14.29
C THR A 55 -1.20 10.57 13.02
N VAL A 56 -1.64 11.12 11.88
CA VAL A 56 -0.91 11.05 10.61
C VAL A 56 0.39 11.84 10.71
N THR A 57 0.38 13.04 11.31
CA THR A 57 1.59 13.84 11.55
C THR A 57 2.56 13.11 12.49
N ASP A 58 2.07 12.58 13.61
CA ASP A 58 2.90 11.84 14.58
C ASP A 58 3.55 10.60 13.92
N LEU A 59 2.79 9.89 13.07
CA LEU A 59 3.32 8.75 12.33
C LEU A 59 4.35 9.18 11.27
N ALA A 60 4.11 10.29 10.57
CA ALA A 60 5.06 10.83 9.60
C ALA A 60 6.38 11.23 10.27
N GLU A 61 6.32 11.86 11.45
CA GLU A 61 7.51 12.19 12.25
C GLU A 61 8.23 10.93 12.75
N ALA A 62 7.49 9.92 13.22
CA ALA A 62 8.07 8.65 13.67
C ALA A 62 8.79 7.91 12.51
N VAL A 63 8.19 7.90 11.32
CA VAL A 63 8.80 7.34 10.10
C VAL A 63 10.06 8.14 9.72
N ALA A 64 10.00 9.48 9.72
CA ALA A 64 11.16 10.32 9.42
C ALA A 64 12.31 10.13 10.44
N ALA A 65 11.98 9.91 11.71
CA ALA A 65 12.97 9.61 12.74
C ALA A 65 13.59 8.20 12.55
N ALA A 66 12.79 7.21 12.14
CA ALA A 66 13.27 5.87 11.85
C ALA A 66 14.21 5.86 10.64
N THR A 67 13.85 6.53 9.54
CA THR A 67 14.71 6.61 8.35
C THR A 67 16.03 7.34 8.62
N LYS A 68 16.02 8.40 9.43
CA LYS A 68 17.26 9.08 9.86
C LYS A 68 18.17 8.19 10.70
N ARG A 69 17.60 7.39 11.61
CA ARG A 69 18.35 6.41 12.41
C ARG A 69 18.97 5.34 11.53
N ASP A 70 18.22 4.84 10.55
CA ASP A 70 18.73 3.86 9.57
C ASP A 70 19.85 4.47 8.70
N ALA A 71 19.70 5.72 8.25
CA ALA A 71 20.72 6.40 7.45
C ALA A 71 22.03 6.62 8.22
N ALA A 72 21.95 7.10 9.47
CA ALA A 72 23.11 7.37 10.33
C ALA A 72 23.84 6.09 10.78
N GLY A 73 23.14 4.96 10.93
CA GLY A 73 23.77 3.65 11.12
C GLY A 73 24.36 3.08 9.84
N SER A 74 23.80 3.45 8.67
CA SER A 74 24.17 2.83 7.40
C SER A 74 25.46 3.34 6.78
N GLU A 75 25.88 4.60 6.94
CA GLU A 75 27.05 5.10 6.20
C GLU A 75 28.38 4.46 6.67
N THR A 76 28.53 4.20 7.97
CA THR A 76 29.74 3.58 8.53
C THR A 76 29.71 2.05 8.45
N GLU A 77 28.55 1.41 8.55
CA GLU A 77 28.42 -0.06 8.49
C GLU A 77 28.28 -0.61 7.05
N ARG A 78 27.73 0.15 6.10
CA ARG A 78 27.49 -0.31 4.71
C ARG A 78 28.78 -0.52 3.91
N SER A 79 29.87 0.13 4.31
CA SER A 79 31.19 -0.08 3.71
C SER A 79 31.81 -1.43 4.08
N ASP A 80 31.41 -2.07 5.19
CA ASP A 80 32.01 -3.31 5.69
C ASP A 80 31.04 -4.51 5.71
N ARG A 81 29.74 -4.28 5.58
CA ARG A 81 28.74 -5.34 5.64
C ARG A 81 28.64 -6.09 4.32
N ARG A 82 29.48 -7.10 4.14
CA ARG A 82 29.35 -8.07 3.06
C ARG A 82 28.14 -8.98 3.30
N PRO A 83 27.33 -9.26 2.28
CA PRO A 83 26.25 -10.25 2.41
C PRO A 83 26.84 -11.64 2.65
N ASP A 84 26.03 -12.50 3.27
CA ASP A 84 26.38 -13.90 3.47
C ASP A 84 26.55 -14.61 2.10
N ARG A 85 27.73 -15.16 1.83
CA ARG A 85 28.02 -15.78 0.52
C ARG A 85 27.58 -17.23 0.41
N ARG A 86 26.95 -17.80 1.44
CA ARG A 86 26.44 -19.17 1.38
C ARG A 86 25.30 -19.28 0.35
N PRO A 87 25.21 -20.42 -0.36
CA PRO A 87 24.07 -20.70 -1.24
C PRO A 87 22.74 -20.64 -0.47
N TRP A 88 21.67 -20.20 -1.14
CA TRP A 88 20.37 -19.98 -0.52
C TRP A 88 19.87 -21.19 0.28
N ILE A 89 20.11 -22.41 -0.23
CA ILE A 89 19.72 -23.67 0.42
C ILE A 89 20.22 -23.80 1.87
N LEU A 90 21.37 -23.21 2.20
CA LEU A 90 21.96 -23.24 3.55
C LEU A 90 21.45 -22.10 4.45
N LEU A 91 20.77 -21.12 3.88
CA LEU A 91 20.19 -19.97 4.57
C LEU A 91 18.69 -20.16 4.87
N GLN A 92 18.10 -21.22 4.32
CA GLN A 92 16.70 -21.56 4.57
C GLN A 92 16.47 -21.83 6.07
N GLY A 93 15.34 -21.35 6.59
CA GLY A 93 14.97 -21.55 7.99
C GLY A 93 15.53 -20.51 8.97
N GLN A 94 16.33 -19.54 8.53
CA GLN A 94 16.81 -18.44 9.39
C GLN A 94 15.76 -17.35 9.69
N GLY A 95 14.48 -17.65 9.47
CA GLY A 95 13.37 -16.72 9.68
C GLY A 95 13.29 -15.61 8.63
N SER A 96 12.43 -14.63 8.88
CA SER A 96 12.13 -13.52 7.95
C SER A 96 12.21 -12.14 8.60
N GLY A 97 12.75 -12.06 9.83
CA GLY A 97 12.88 -10.83 10.60
C GLY A 97 14.00 -9.92 10.10
N PRO A 98 14.13 -8.70 10.66
CA PRO A 98 15.21 -7.78 10.33
C PRO A 98 16.60 -8.41 10.48
N GLY A 99 17.51 -8.11 9.57
CA GLY A 99 18.88 -8.63 9.58
C GLY A 99 19.05 -10.07 9.09
N THR A 100 17.98 -10.75 8.68
CA THR A 100 18.06 -12.09 8.06
C THR A 100 18.37 -12.00 6.56
N PRO A 101 18.98 -13.05 5.95
CA PRO A 101 19.22 -13.09 4.50
C PRO A 101 17.95 -12.89 3.67
N PHE A 102 16.79 -13.33 4.18
CA PHE A 102 15.52 -13.13 3.49
C PHE A 102 15.02 -11.68 3.56
N ALA A 103 15.17 -11.01 4.70
CA ALA A 103 14.84 -9.59 4.80
C ALA A 103 15.76 -8.73 3.91
N GLU A 104 17.05 -9.08 3.87
CA GLU A 104 18.04 -8.46 2.99
C GLU A 104 17.68 -8.65 1.51
N LEU A 105 17.39 -9.89 1.09
CA LEU A 105 16.97 -10.19 -0.28
C LEU A 105 15.70 -9.42 -0.67
N ARG A 106 14.68 -9.39 0.21
CA ARG A 106 13.46 -8.61 -0.05
C ARG A 106 13.74 -7.12 -0.18
N ALA A 107 14.60 -6.57 0.67
CA ALA A 107 15.00 -5.18 0.60
C ALA A 107 15.74 -4.86 -0.71
N TRP A 108 16.66 -5.72 -1.14
CA TRP A 108 17.36 -5.55 -2.42
C TRP A 108 16.41 -5.64 -3.62
N VAL A 109 15.50 -6.63 -3.64
CA VAL A 109 14.48 -6.74 -4.70
C VAL A 109 13.64 -5.47 -4.80
N ALA A 110 13.15 -4.97 -3.67
CA ALA A 110 12.25 -3.82 -3.63
C ALA A 110 12.95 -2.47 -3.90
N ARG A 111 14.23 -2.32 -3.53
CA ARG A 111 14.96 -1.04 -3.62
C ARG A 111 15.89 -0.93 -4.83
N VAL A 112 16.35 -2.06 -5.36
CA VAL A 112 17.33 -2.12 -6.45
C VAL A 112 16.73 -2.81 -7.66
N LEU A 113 16.38 -4.10 -7.53
CA LEU A 113 16.05 -4.92 -8.69
C LEU A 113 14.82 -4.38 -9.44
N ILE A 114 13.69 -4.17 -8.75
CA ILE A 114 12.45 -3.68 -9.40
C ILE A 114 12.60 -2.23 -9.87
N PRO A 115 13.05 -1.26 -9.04
CA PRO A 115 13.08 0.14 -9.46
C PRO A 115 14.07 0.42 -10.60
N GLN A 116 15.21 -0.28 -10.64
CA GLN A 116 16.25 -0.02 -11.65
C GLN A 116 16.14 -0.92 -12.87
N TYR A 117 15.61 -2.14 -12.72
CA TYR A 117 15.62 -3.16 -13.77
C TYR A 117 14.23 -3.72 -14.10
N GLY A 118 13.16 -3.09 -13.62
CA GLY A 118 11.78 -3.52 -13.85
C GLY A 118 11.44 -3.70 -15.34
N GLU A 119 11.95 -2.84 -16.23
CA GLU A 119 11.72 -2.96 -17.68
C GLU A 119 12.24 -4.29 -18.26
N TYR A 120 13.34 -4.83 -17.74
CA TYR A 120 13.88 -6.13 -18.15
C TYR A 120 12.97 -7.29 -17.72
N MET A 121 12.15 -7.09 -16.68
CA MET A 121 11.23 -8.11 -16.15
C MET A 121 9.99 -8.33 -17.02
N THR A 122 9.78 -7.55 -18.07
CA THR A 122 8.74 -7.81 -19.09
C THR A 122 8.88 -9.19 -19.74
N ARG A 123 10.04 -9.84 -19.61
CA ARG A 123 10.31 -11.23 -20.00
C ARG A 123 9.59 -12.28 -19.13
N LEU A 124 9.11 -11.90 -17.95
CA LEU A 124 8.37 -12.80 -17.07
C LEU A 124 6.96 -13.07 -17.66
N PRO A 125 6.33 -14.22 -17.35
CA PRO A 125 5.06 -14.63 -17.95
C PRO A 125 3.92 -13.61 -17.80
N GLN A 126 4.00 -12.77 -16.76
CA GLN A 126 2.99 -11.76 -16.47
C GLN A 126 3.08 -10.54 -17.41
N GLY A 127 4.24 -10.29 -18.04
CA GLY A 127 4.47 -9.11 -18.87
C GLY A 127 4.48 -7.77 -18.12
N ILE A 128 4.55 -7.79 -16.78
CA ILE A 128 4.54 -6.61 -15.91
C ILE A 128 5.97 -6.38 -15.38
N PRO A 129 6.42 -5.11 -15.21
CA PRO A 129 7.76 -4.79 -14.68
C PRO A 129 7.90 -5.04 -13.17
N THR A 130 7.48 -6.22 -12.70
CA THR A 130 7.53 -6.62 -11.29
C THR A 130 7.64 -8.14 -11.14
N LEU A 131 8.07 -8.58 -9.96
CA LEU A 131 8.02 -9.99 -9.58
C LEU A 131 6.62 -10.34 -9.03
N PRO A 132 6.10 -11.56 -9.30
CA PRO A 132 4.84 -11.98 -8.72
C PRO A 132 4.95 -12.13 -7.19
N GLU A 133 3.89 -11.79 -6.45
CA GLU A 133 3.89 -11.81 -4.97
C GLU A 133 4.24 -13.16 -4.35
N CYS A 134 4.00 -14.27 -5.07
CA CYS A 134 4.33 -15.60 -4.61
C CYS A 134 5.82 -15.96 -4.75
N TRP A 135 6.67 -15.10 -5.34
CA TRP A 135 8.11 -15.38 -5.49
C TRP A 135 8.80 -15.88 -4.22
N PRO A 136 8.49 -15.38 -3.00
CA PRO A 136 9.17 -15.86 -1.80
C PRO A 136 8.74 -17.28 -1.38
N LEU A 137 7.62 -17.77 -1.93
CA LEU A 137 7.11 -19.13 -1.72
C LEU A 137 7.79 -20.15 -2.65
N HIS A 138 8.60 -19.70 -3.61
CA HIS A 138 9.30 -20.56 -4.55
C HIS A 138 10.80 -20.66 -4.18
N PRO A 139 11.25 -21.79 -3.59
CA PRO A 139 12.67 -21.95 -3.20
C PRO A 139 13.65 -21.75 -4.36
N ALA A 140 13.26 -22.19 -5.56
CA ALA A 140 14.04 -21.98 -6.79
C ALA A 140 14.16 -20.49 -7.13
N ALA A 141 13.07 -19.72 -7.03
CA ALA A 141 13.12 -18.27 -7.27
C ALA A 141 14.01 -17.57 -6.25
N CYS A 142 13.88 -17.92 -4.96
CA CYS A 142 14.74 -17.37 -3.93
C CYS A 142 16.23 -17.69 -4.17
N ASN A 143 16.55 -18.90 -4.63
CA ASN A 143 17.92 -19.28 -4.96
C ASN A 143 18.48 -18.45 -6.13
N GLU A 144 17.71 -18.31 -7.21
CA GLU A 144 18.11 -17.51 -8.38
C GLU A 144 18.30 -16.03 -8.03
N LEU A 145 17.35 -15.46 -7.27
CA LEU A 145 17.41 -14.07 -6.83
C LEU A 145 18.56 -13.84 -5.85
N TRP A 146 18.85 -14.78 -4.94
CA TRP A 146 20.00 -14.69 -4.04
C TRP A 146 21.32 -14.73 -4.80
N SER A 147 21.48 -15.64 -5.75
CA SER A 147 22.68 -15.68 -6.60
C SER A 147 22.84 -14.40 -7.43
N LEU A 148 21.74 -13.86 -7.96
CA LEU A 148 21.76 -12.59 -8.69
C LEU A 148 22.14 -11.41 -7.78
N TYR A 149 21.62 -11.39 -6.54
CA TYR A 149 21.97 -10.41 -5.54
C TYR A 149 23.46 -10.45 -5.19
N LEU A 150 24.03 -11.62 -4.92
CA LEU A 150 25.45 -11.76 -4.63
C LEU A 150 26.35 -11.33 -5.79
N ALA A 151 25.94 -11.62 -7.03
CA ALA A 151 26.64 -11.14 -8.22
C ALA A 151 26.54 -9.62 -8.37
N TRP A 152 25.38 -9.04 -8.08
CA TRP A 152 25.19 -7.57 -8.06
C TRP A 152 26.08 -6.92 -6.99
N ASP A 153 26.08 -7.46 -5.77
CA ASP A 153 26.95 -6.97 -4.69
C ASP A 153 28.41 -6.99 -5.13
N GLN A 154 28.87 -8.13 -5.66
CA GLN A 154 30.24 -8.25 -6.17
C GLN A 154 30.54 -7.21 -7.27
N ALA A 155 29.63 -7.01 -8.22
CA ALA A 155 29.84 -6.13 -9.36
C ALA A 155 29.89 -4.63 -8.96
N PHE A 156 29.06 -4.21 -8.00
CA PHE A 156 28.80 -2.77 -7.78
C PHE A 156 29.24 -2.25 -6.41
N MET A 157 29.42 -3.12 -5.40
CA MET A 157 29.73 -2.68 -4.04
C MET A 157 31.21 -2.79 -3.66
N HIS A 158 32.05 -3.40 -4.52
CA HIS A 158 33.49 -3.56 -4.25
C HIS A 158 34.31 -2.67 -5.18
N PRO A 159 35.24 -1.85 -4.64
CA PRO A 159 35.98 -0.85 -5.41
C PRO A 159 36.94 -1.46 -6.44
N ASP A 160 37.42 -2.68 -6.19
CA ASP A 160 38.40 -3.37 -7.04
C ASP A 160 37.74 -4.33 -8.06
N THR A 161 36.42 -4.25 -8.25
CA THR A 161 35.73 -5.15 -9.17
C THR A 161 36.09 -4.83 -10.63
N PRO A 162 36.52 -5.84 -11.42
CA PRO A 162 36.74 -5.66 -12.85
C PRO A 162 35.46 -5.20 -13.57
N LEU A 163 35.60 -4.25 -14.51
CA LEU A 163 34.48 -3.76 -15.35
C LEU A 163 33.72 -4.88 -16.09
N ARG A 164 34.39 -6.01 -16.35
CA ARG A 164 33.75 -7.17 -16.96
C ARG A 164 32.62 -7.71 -16.10
N GLU A 165 32.74 -7.72 -14.78
CA GLU A 165 31.69 -8.25 -13.89
C GLU A 165 30.42 -7.38 -13.94
N ILE A 166 30.58 -6.06 -14.06
CA ILE A 166 29.47 -5.13 -14.30
C ILE A 166 28.80 -5.47 -15.64
N THR A 167 29.59 -5.63 -16.70
CA THR A 167 29.06 -5.91 -18.05
C THR A 167 28.38 -7.29 -18.12
N ASP A 168 29.02 -8.33 -17.57
CA ASP A 168 28.49 -9.69 -17.49
C ASP A 168 27.19 -9.74 -16.68
N TRP A 169 27.08 -8.92 -15.63
CA TRP A 169 25.86 -8.84 -14.84
C TRP A 169 24.66 -8.38 -15.68
N HIS A 170 24.83 -7.32 -16.47
CA HIS A 170 23.78 -6.79 -17.35
C HIS A 170 23.48 -7.70 -18.55
N ASP A 171 24.52 -8.22 -19.21
CA ASP A 171 24.35 -8.90 -20.50
C ASP A 171 24.01 -10.39 -20.35
N ARG A 172 24.40 -11.02 -19.23
CA ARG A 172 24.30 -12.48 -19.07
C ARG A 172 23.53 -12.89 -17.83
N LEU A 173 23.90 -12.35 -16.65
CA LEU A 173 23.38 -12.85 -15.39
C LEU A 173 21.93 -12.44 -15.16
N LEU A 174 21.62 -11.14 -15.25
CA LEU A 174 20.26 -10.64 -15.09
C LEU A 174 19.31 -11.26 -16.13
N PRO A 175 19.59 -11.19 -17.45
CA PRO A 175 18.78 -11.86 -18.48
C PRO A 175 18.56 -13.35 -18.20
N GLY A 176 19.63 -14.10 -17.92
CA GLY A 176 19.53 -15.54 -17.71
C GLY A 176 18.75 -15.92 -16.45
N VAL A 177 18.84 -15.13 -15.38
CA VAL A 177 18.04 -15.34 -14.17
C VAL A 177 16.56 -15.07 -14.46
N LEU A 178 16.24 -14.00 -15.18
CA LEU A 178 14.86 -13.69 -15.56
C LEU A 178 14.24 -14.80 -16.43
N ASP A 179 15.01 -15.37 -17.37
CA ASP A 179 14.55 -16.49 -18.20
C ASP A 179 14.25 -17.75 -17.35
N ARG A 180 15.07 -18.03 -16.32
CA ARG A 180 14.81 -19.14 -15.39
C ARG A 180 13.64 -18.85 -14.45
N LEU A 181 13.49 -17.62 -13.98
CA LEU A 181 12.34 -17.20 -13.17
C LEU A 181 11.03 -17.32 -13.96
N ALA A 182 11.05 -17.05 -15.26
CA ALA A 182 9.88 -17.24 -16.11
C ALA A 182 9.42 -18.71 -16.17
N VAL A 183 10.32 -19.67 -15.98
CA VAL A 183 9.98 -21.09 -15.83
C VAL A 183 9.36 -21.37 -14.46
N VAL A 184 9.90 -20.77 -13.40
CA VAL A 184 9.45 -20.98 -12.01
C VAL A 184 8.04 -20.42 -11.78
N PHE A 185 7.72 -19.28 -12.37
CA PHE A 185 6.43 -18.58 -12.17
C PHE A 185 5.27 -19.11 -13.03
N ARG A 186 5.40 -20.30 -13.61
CA ARG A 186 4.27 -21.01 -14.25
C ARG A 186 3.39 -21.75 -13.24
N CYS A 187 3.21 -21.18 -12.04
CA CYS A 187 2.40 -21.79 -10.98
C CYS A 187 0.94 -21.33 -11.08
N GLY A 188 0.00 -22.22 -10.75
CA GLY A 188 -1.45 -21.97 -10.88
C GLY A 188 -2.02 -20.93 -9.90
N HIS A 189 -1.21 -20.33 -9.03
CA HIS A 189 -1.63 -19.27 -8.11
C HIS A 189 -1.85 -17.91 -8.82
N HIS A 190 -1.43 -17.78 -10.08
CA HIS A 190 -1.60 -16.57 -10.88
C HIS A 190 -2.88 -16.52 -11.72
N GLU A 191 -3.56 -17.66 -11.93
CA GLU A 191 -4.81 -17.71 -12.72
C GLU A 191 -6.03 -17.21 -11.95
N GLN A 192 -5.96 -17.05 -10.62
CA GLN A 192 -7.11 -16.67 -9.80
C GLN A 192 -7.34 -15.14 -9.69
N ALA A 193 -6.46 -14.33 -10.28
CA ALA A 193 -6.53 -12.87 -10.21
C ALA A 193 -7.14 -12.20 -11.46
N THR A 194 -7.59 -12.96 -12.46
CA THR A 194 -8.40 -12.41 -13.56
C THR A 194 -9.88 -12.68 -13.27
N PRO A 195 -10.70 -11.65 -13.00
CA PRO A 195 -12.14 -11.85 -12.97
C PRO A 195 -12.56 -12.23 -14.39
N ARG A 196 -13.12 -13.43 -14.54
CA ARG A 196 -13.85 -13.80 -15.76
C ARG A 196 -15.04 -12.84 -15.86
N LEU A 197 -15.00 -11.95 -16.84
CA LEU A 197 -16.12 -11.12 -17.28
C LEU A 197 -17.26 -12.00 -17.81
#